data_AF-A0A352M6F1-F1
#
_entry.id   AF-A0A352M6F1-F1
#
_cell.length_a   1.000
_cell.length_b   1.000
_cell.length_c   1.000
_cell.angle_alpha   90.00
_cell.angle_beta   90.00
_cell.angle_gamma   90.00
#
_symmetry.space_group_name_H-M   'P 1'
#
loop_
_entity.id
_entity.type
_entity.pdbx_description
1 polymer ?
#
loop_
_entity_poly.entity_id
_entity_poly.type
_entity_poly.pdbx_seq_one_letter_code
_entity_poly.pdbx_strand_id
1 'polypeptide(L)'
;MDTKITFLGTGTSHGVPKINCGCETCVSETDLNKRLRCSILIERGGRSVLIDTSADFRAQALKYKIKSLDAILFTHAHADHLHGIDDIRAYQTKTSPPI
;
A
#
# COMPACT_ATOMS: atom_id res chain seq x y z
N MET A 1 -14.17 -7.58 19.51
CA MET A 1 -13.44 -6.60 18.67
C MET A 1 -13.06 -7.29 17.38
N ASP A 2 -13.77 -6.93 16.31
CA ASP A 2 -13.60 -7.54 15.00
C ASP A 2 -12.27 -7.11 14.37
N THR A 3 -11.74 -7.97 13.52
CA THR A 3 -10.52 -7.69 12.74
C THR A 3 -10.93 -7.33 11.33
N LYS A 4 -10.45 -6.19 10.83
CA LYS A 4 -10.63 -5.77 9.44
C LYS A 4 -9.30 -5.90 8.71
N ILE A 5 -9.34 -6.53 7.53
CA ILE A 5 -8.19 -6.65 6.64
C ILE A 5 -8.54 -5.92 5.34
N THR A 6 -7.69 -4.98 4.95
CA THR A 6 -7.84 -4.21 3.72
C THR A 6 -6.70 -4.56 2.77
N PHE A 7 -7.02 -5.04 1.57
CA PHE A 7 -6.04 -5.24 0.51
C PHE A 7 -5.72 -3.90 -0.14
N LEU A 8 -4.54 -3.37 0.12
CA LEU A 8 -4.08 -2.08 -0.40
C LEU A 8 -3.56 -2.21 -1.84
N GLY A 9 -3.01 -3.38 -2.16
CA GLY A 9 -2.63 -3.78 -3.51
C GLY A 9 -2.63 -5.30 -3.64
N THR A 10 -2.95 -5.77 -4.84
CA THR A 10 -3.08 -7.20 -5.20
C THR A 10 -2.32 -7.53 -6.49
N GLY A 11 -1.42 -6.64 -6.90
CA GLY A 11 -0.59 -6.76 -8.08
C GLY A 11 0.70 -7.54 -7.82
N THR A 12 1.36 -7.88 -8.92
CA THR A 12 2.72 -8.42 -8.91
C THR A 12 3.74 -7.34 -8.55
N SER A 13 5.03 -7.67 -8.55
CA SER A 13 6.12 -6.71 -8.36
C SER A 13 6.12 -5.55 -9.36
N HIS A 14 5.53 -5.74 -10.54
CA HIS A 14 5.37 -4.70 -11.56
C HIS A 14 4.07 -3.91 -11.45
N GLY A 15 3.11 -4.34 -10.63
CA GLY A 15 1.73 -3.89 -10.69
C GLY A 15 1.00 -4.35 -11.96
N VAL A 16 -0.23 -3.87 -12.14
CA VAL A 16 -1.00 -3.97 -13.39
C VAL A 16 -1.68 -2.63 -13.62
N PRO A 17 -1.51 -1.98 -14.79
CA PRO A 17 -0.77 -2.44 -15.96
C PRO A 17 0.75 -2.54 -15.76
N LYS A 18 1.39 -3.50 -16.44
CA LYS A 18 2.85 -3.57 -16.54
C LYS A 18 3.33 -2.56 -17.58
N ILE A 19 4.41 -1.83 -17.26
CA ILE A 19 5.06 -0.90 -18.18
C ILE A 19 5.33 -1.60 -19.52
N ASN A 20 4.94 -0.95 -20.62
CA ASN A 20 5.09 -1.42 -22.00
C ASN A 20 4.37 -2.75 -22.33
N CYS A 21 3.31 -3.13 -21.60
CA CYS A 21 2.50 -4.31 -21.92
C CYS A 21 1.16 -3.91 -22.55
N GLY A 22 0.87 -4.44 -23.75
CA GLY A 22 -0.39 -4.23 -24.47
C GLY A 22 -1.36 -5.41 -24.38
N CYS A 23 -1.20 -6.33 -23.42
CA CYS A 23 -2.12 -7.45 -23.28
C CYS A 23 -3.51 -6.99 -22.80
N GLU A 24 -4.52 -7.82 -23.01
CA GLU A 24 -5.92 -7.55 -22.66
C GLU A 24 -6.09 -7.04 -21.22
N THR A 25 -5.40 -7.64 -20.25
CA THR A 25 -5.49 -7.21 -18.83
C THR A 25 -4.89 -5.82 -18.61
N CYS A 26 -3.76 -5.51 -19.25
CA CYS A 26 -3.07 -4.22 -19.06
C CYS A 26 -3.78 -3.06 -19.76
N VAL A 27 -4.49 -3.32 -20.87
CA VAL A 27 -5.28 -2.30 -21.58
C VAL A 27 -6.73 -2.25 -21.09
N SER A 28 -7.07 -3.01 -20.06
CA SER A 28 -8.44 -3.10 -19.56
C SER A 28 -8.86 -1.82 -18.85
N GLU A 29 -10.02 -1.28 -19.23
CA GLU A 29 -10.59 -0.07 -18.61
C GLU A 29 -11.14 -0.32 -17.20
N THR A 30 -11.41 -1.58 -16.83
CA THR A 30 -11.95 -1.94 -15.51
C THR A 30 -10.95 -1.69 -14.39
N ASP A 31 -11.42 -1.07 -13.32
CA ASP A 31 -10.59 -0.80 -12.13
C ASP A 31 -10.16 -2.07 -11.40
N LEU A 32 -10.85 -3.20 -11.60
CA LEU A 32 -10.44 -4.49 -11.04
C LEU A 32 -9.11 -5.01 -11.61
N ASN A 33 -8.75 -4.56 -12.82
CA ASN A 33 -7.48 -4.91 -13.45
C ASN A 33 -6.37 -3.89 -13.15
N LYS A 34 -6.67 -2.78 -12.48
CA LYS A 34 -5.68 -1.79 -12.03
C LYS A 34 -5.20 -2.15 -10.63
N ARG A 35 -4.01 -2.76 -10.53
CA ARG A 35 -3.50 -3.37 -9.30
C ARG A 35 -2.17 -2.75 -8.89
N LEU A 36 -2.17 -2.12 -7.73
CA LEU A 36 -0.95 -1.70 -7.03
C LEU A 36 -0.20 -2.91 -6.48
N ARG A 37 1.10 -2.76 -6.20
CA ARG A 37 1.95 -3.80 -5.60
C ARG A 37 1.41 -4.26 -4.24
N CYS A 38 1.68 -5.53 -3.93
CA CYS A 38 1.10 -6.23 -2.80
C CYS A 38 1.36 -5.51 -1.47
N SER A 39 0.29 -5.27 -0.71
CA SER A 39 0.34 -4.77 0.66
C SER A 39 -1.05 -4.91 1.29
N ILE A 40 -1.11 -5.13 2.60
CA ILE A 40 -2.37 -5.16 3.36
C ILE A 40 -2.29 -4.29 4.61
N LEU A 41 -3.44 -3.77 5.03
CA LEU A 41 -3.62 -3.11 6.33
C LEU A 41 -4.52 -3.98 7.20
N ILE A 42 -4.04 -4.30 8.40
CA ILE A 42 -4.81 -5.01 9.42
C ILE A 42 -5.21 -4.00 10.51
N GLU A 43 -6.51 -3.91 10.79
CA GLU A 43 -7.06 -3.02 11.81
C GLU A 43 -7.84 -3.83 12.85
N ARG A 44 -7.51 -3.67 14.14
CA ARG A 44 -8.22 -4.33 15.25
C ARG A 44 -8.10 -3.50 16.52
N GLY A 45 -9.23 -3.24 17.19
CA GLY A 45 -9.22 -2.56 18.50
C GLY A 45 -8.58 -1.16 18.49
N GLY A 46 -8.78 -0.40 17.40
CA GLY A 46 -8.21 0.94 17.23
C GLY A 46 -6.71 0.96 16.90
N ARG A 47 -6.11 -0.19 16.63
CA ARG A 47 -4.71 -0.34 16.20
C ARG A 47 -4.62 -0.72 14.74
N SER A 48 -3.56 -0.27 14.07
CA SER A 48 -3.29 -0.57 12.66
C SER A 48 -1.89 -1.14 12.44
N VAL A 49 -1.80 -2.25 11.71
CA VAL A 49 -0.55 -2.88 11.28
C VAL A 49 -0.50 -2.90 9.76
N LEU A 50 0.51 -2.28 9.18
CA LEU A 50 0.80 -2.36 7.76
C LEU A 50 1.70 -3.56 7.48
N ILE A 51 1.34 -4.36 6.49
CA ILE A 51 2.21 -5.43 5.97
C ILE A 51 2.81 -4.94 4.65
N ASP A 52 4.13 -4.82 4.64
CA ASP A 52 4.97 -4.28 3.55
C ASP A 52 4.70 -2.81 3.19
N THR A 53 5.76 -2.04 3.03
CA THR A 53 5.72 -0.67 2.49
C THR A 53 6.03 -0.71 1.01
N SER A 54 5.05 -1.14 0.21
CA SER A 54 5.20 -1.21 -1.24
C SER A 54 5.61 0.13 -1.83
N ALA A 55 6.22 0.16 -3.01
CA ALA A 55 6.56 1.45 -3.63
C ALA A 55 5.32 2.30 -3.99
N ASP A 56 4.12 1.73 -3.91
CA ASP A 56 2.85 2.44 -4.10
C ASP A 56 2.26 2.95 -2.77
N PHE A 57 2.98 2.80 -1.64
CA PHE A 57 2.45 3.05 -0.30
C PHE A 57 1.83 4.44 -0.14
N ARG A 58 2.44 5.50 -0.67
CA ARG A 58 1.81 6.84 -0.67
C ARG A 58 0.43 6.85 -1.32
N ALA A 59 0.29 6.26 -2.51
CA ALA A 59 -0.98 6.19 -3.22
C ALA A 59 -2.00 5.33 -2.45
N GLN A 60 -1.55 4.22 -1.87
CA GLN A 60 -2.36 3.36 -0.99
C GLN A 60 -2.86 4.12 0.24
N ALA A 61 -1.95 4.78 0.97
CA ALA A 61 -2.26 5.57 2.16
C ALA A 61 -3.29 6.68 1.89
N LEU A 62 -3.13 7.40 0.78
CA LEU A 62 -4.06 8.46 0.38
C LEU A 62 -5.44 7.89 -0.01
N LYS A 63 -5.46 6.84 -0.85
CA LYS A 63 -6.70 6.19 -1.31
C LYS A 63 -7.51 5.62 -0.15
N TYR A 64 -6.86 4.91 0.76
CA TYR A 64 -7.50 4.27 1.90
C TYR A 64 -7.57 5.15 3.15
N LYS A 65 -7.11 6.42 3.04
CA LYS A 65 -7.14 7.42 4.11
C LYS A 65 -6.50 6.93 5.42
N ILE A 66 -5.37 6.22 5.32
CA ILE A 66 -4.65 5.66 6.47
C ILE A 66 -4.11 6.82 7.33
N LYS A 67 -4.62 6.94 8.57
CA LYS A 67 -4.32 8.08 9.47
C LYS A 67 -3.20 7.81 10.47
N SER A 68 -3.01 6.56 10.83
CA SER A 68 -2.00 6.13 11.80
C SER A 68 -1.52 4.73 11.45
N LEU A 69 -0.31 4.42 11.88
CA LEU A 69 0.30 3.10 11.83
C LEU A 69 0.91 2.83 13.20
N ASP A 70 0.50 1.74 13.85
CA ASP A 70 1.09 1.30 15.12
C ASP A 70 2.31 0.40 14.91
N ALA A 71 2.31 -0.38 13.82
CA ALA A 71 3.43 -1.25 13.46
C ALA A 71 3.49 -1.46 11.95
N ILE A 72 4.69 -1.84 11.50
CA ILE A 72 4.96 -2.26 10.12
C ILE A 72 5.64 -3.63 10.21
N LEU A 73 5.13 -4.60 9.45
CA LEU A 73 5.74 -5.92 9.32
C LEU A 73 6.17 -6.11 7.87
N PHE A 74 7.44 -6.47 7.67
CA PHE A 74 7.97 -6.83 6.35
C PHE A 74 7.93 -8.34 6.17
N THR A 75 7.46 -8.78 5.01
CA THR A 75 7.48 -10.21 4.63
C THR A 75 8.88 -10.63 4.20
N HIS A 76 9.51 -9.86 3.31
CA HIS A 76 10.87 -10.05 2.82
C HIS A 76 11.41 -8.77 2.15
N ALA A 77 12.68 -8.77 1.77
CA ALA A 77 13.40 -7.56 1.35
C ALA A 77 13.49 -7.37 -0.19
N HIS A 78 12.42 -7.66 -0.93
CA HIS A 78 12.32 -7.26 -2.34
C HIS A 78 11.77 -5.84 -2.50
N ALA A 79 12.16 -5.19 -3.59
CA ALA A 79 11.89 -3.78 -3.85
C ALA A 79 10.41 -3.41 -3.80
N ASP A 80 9.55 -4.27 -4.35
CA ASP A 80 8.10 -4.09 -4.39
C ASP A 80 7.42 -4.17 -3.01
N HIS A 81 8.11 -4.66 -1.98
CA HIS A 81 7.65 -4.74 -0.60
C HIS A 81 8.28 -3.68 0.33
N LEU A 82 9.42 -3.09 -0.07
CA LEU A 82 10.23 -2.24 0.81
C LEU A 82 10.29 -0.77 0.37
N HIS A 83 10.24 -0.47 -0.94
CA HIS A 83 10.67 0.84 -1.45
C HIS A 83 9.72 2.02 -1.18
N GLY A 84 8.58 1.81 -0.51
CA GLY A 84 7.73 2.88 0.03
C GLY A 84 8.08 3.32 1.45
N ILE A 85 9.14 2.76 2.05
CA ILE A 85 9.51 3.01 3.46
C ILE A 85 9.74 4.50 3.78
N ASP A 86 10.16 5.28 2.78
CA ASP A 86 10.46 6.70 2.90
C ASP A 86 9.24 7.55 3.32
N ASP A 87 8.04 7.17 2.85
CA ASP A 87 6.77 7.83 3.14
C ASP A 87 6.29 7.60 4.58
N ILE A 88 6.84 6.62 5.31
CA ILE A 88 6.49 6.34 6.70
C ILE A 88 6.81 7.52 7.63
N ARG A 89 7.74 8.39 7.24
CA ARG A 89 8.06 9.60 8.00
C ARG A 89 6.83 10.48 8.26
N ALA A 90 5.86 10.49 7.36
CA ALA A 90 4.60 11.23 7.52
C ALA A 90 3.78 10.78 8.74
N TYR A 91 4.03 9.56 9.25
CA TYR A 91 3.34 9.00 10.40
C TYR A 91 4.10 9.17 11.73
N GLN A 92 5.34 9.68 11.69
CA GLN A 92 6.12 9.93 12.91
C GLN A 92 5.84 11.29 13.54
N THR A 93 5.44 12.28 12.73
CA THR A 93 5.21 13.65 13.18
C THR A 93 3.76 13.87 13.54
N LYS A 94 3.43 13.98 14.84
CA LYS A 94 2.09 14.39 15.31
C LYS A 94 1.70 15.80 14.84
N THR A 95 2.66 16.58 14.35
CA THR A 95 2.52 17.98 13.93
C THR A 95 3.56 18.26 12.85
N SER A 96 3.26 17.97 11.59
CA SER A 96 3.96 18.66 10.50
C SER A 96 3.29 20.04 10.36
N PRO A 97 4.06 21.14 10.30
CA PRO A 97 3.49 22.43 9.91
C PRO A 97 2.80 22.27 8.53
N PRO A 98 1.74 23.04 8.25
CA PRO A 98 1.18 23.07 6.90
C PRO A 98 2.30 23.44 5.92
N ILE A 99 2.40 22.65 4.85
CA ILE A 99 3.26 22.89 3.68
C ILE A 99 2.84 24.19 3.00
#